data_AF-A0A1B7MD70-F1
#
_entry.id   AF-A0A1B7MD70-F1
#
_cell.length_a   1.000
_cell.length_b   1.000
_cell.length_c   1.000
_cell.angle_alpha   90.00
_cell.angle_beta   90.00
_cell.angle_gamma   90.00
#
_symmetry.space_group_name_H-M   'P 1'
#
loop_
_entity.id
_entity.type
_entity.pdbx_description
1 polymer ?
#
loop_
_entity_poly.entity_id
_entity_poly.type
_entity_poly.pdbx_seq_one_letter_code
_entity_poly.pdbx_strand_id
1 'polypeptide(L)'
;MLRHLQDPALARTLQHKFKGRHRNIKPEIFWSQLRRRWAPGFEDILDFGLTSGIYDPDEALERLVFQYIFIPWLQHELDIFTERFSNAKPRYNMHKTLPHGRPNDIFYHPEKFDSRDFSSSLLEVRER
;
A
#
# COMPACT_ATOMS: atom_id res chain seq x y z
N MET A 1 -21.83 0.10 8.99
CA MET A 1 -23.12 -0.06 9.68
C MET A 1 -23.75 1.28 10.05
N LEU A 2 -23.05 2.20 10.76
CA LEU A 2 -23.60 3.51 11.15
C LEU A 2 -24.22 4.33 9.99
N ARG A 3 -23.55 4.39 8.83
CA ARG A 3 -24.04 5.17 7.67
C ARG A 3 -25.36 4.66 7.08
N HIS A 4 -25.64 3.36 7.13
CA HIS A 4 -26.93 2.78 6.68
C HIS A 4 -28.05 2.95 7.71
N LEU A 5 -27.69 3.16 8.98
CA LEU A 5 -28.66 3.47 10.03
C LEU A 5 -29.12 4.93 9.95
N GLN A 6 -28.29 5.82 9.41
CA GLN A 6 -28.57 7.26 9.29
C GLN A 6 -29.14 7.67 7.92
N ASP A 7 -28.90 6.87 6.87
CA ASP A 7 -29.35 7.18 5.52
C ASP A 7 -30.21 6.03 4.95
N PRO A 8 -31.55 6.20 4.93
CA PRO A 8 -32.49 5.21 4.42
C PRO A 8 -32.28 4.87 2.93
N ALA A 9 -31.71 5.79 2.14
CA ALA A 9 -31.47 5.56 0.72
C ALA A 9 -30.40 4.48 0.47
N LEU A 10 -29.55 4.21 1.46
CA LEU A 10 -28.49 3.20 1.40
C LEU A 10 -28.95 1.81 1.87
N ALA A 11 -30.18 1.65 2.37
CA ALA A 11 -30.67 0.42 3.01
C ALA A 11 -30.65 -0.82 2.10
N ARG A 12 -30.72 -0.65 0.77
CA ARG A 12 -30.68 -1.73 -0.24
C ARG A 12 -29.36 -1.80 -1.01
N THR A 13 -28.38 -0.97 -0.65
CA THR A 13 -27.05 -1.01 -1.25
C THR A 13 -26.16 -2.00 -0.50
N LEU A 14 -25.27 -2.69 -1.20
CA LEU A 14 -24.26 -3.53 -0.54
C LEU A 14 -23.19 -2.60 0.07
N GLN A 15 -23.21 -2.41 1.39
CA GLN A 15 -22.05 -1.83 2.06
C GLN A 15 -20.86 -2.78 1.86
N HIS A 16 -19.68 -2.23 1.51
CA HIS A 16 -18.42 -2.98 1.53
C HIS A 16 -18.31 -3.72 2.88
N LYS A 17 -18.57 -5.03 2.87
CA LYS A 17 -18.40 -5.87 4.06
C LYS A 17 -16.91 -5.96 4.31
N PHE A 18 -16.41 -5.16 5.25
CA PHE A 18 -15.12 -5.46 5.89
C PHE A 18 -15.19 -6.89 6.42
N LYS A 19 -14.49 -7.82 5.77
CA LYS A 19 -14.44 -9.22 6.22
C LYS A 19 -13.69 -9.26 7.55
N GLY A 20 -14.34 -9.86 8.56
CA GLY A 20 -13.96 -9.74 9.97
C GLY A 20 -12.57 -10.24 10.35
N ARG A 21 -12.09 -9.69 11.48
CA ARG A 21 -10.94 -9.95 12.39
C ARG A 21 -9.61 -10.51 11.85
N HIS A 22 -9.58 -11.40 10.85
CA HIS A 22 -8.35 -12.03 10.33
C HIS A 22 -8.35 -12.34 8.82
N ARG A 23 -9.21 -11.73 7.99
CA ARG A 23 -9.25 -12.06 6.55
C ARG A 23 -9.52 -10.87 5.63
N ASN A 24 -8.60 -9.90 5.58
CA ASN A 24 -8.09 -9.29 4.33
C ASN A 24 -6.95 -8.28 4.64
N ILE A 25 -5.86 -8.78 5.23
CA ILE A 25 -4.73 -7.95 5.72
C ILE A 25 -3.76 -7.64 4.56
N LYS A 26 -4.24 -7.26 3.38
CA LYS A 26 -3.32 -7.03 2.23
C LYS A 26 -2.36 -5.87 2.52
N PRO A 27 -2.83 -4.72 3.03
CA PRO A 27 -1.93 -3.64 3.45
C PRO A 27 -0.94 -4.09 4.52
N GLU A 28 -1.37 -4.79 5.56
CA GLU A 28 -0.49 -5.10 6.69
C GLU A 28 0.44 -6.29 6.41
N ILE A 29 0.06 -7.23 5.53
CA ILE A 29 0.99 -8.21 4.95
C ILE A 29 2.05 -7.48 4.13
N PHE A 30 1.65 -6.50 3.32
CA PHE A 30 2.59 -5.70 2.55
C PHE A 30 3.56 -4.94 3.47
N TRP A 31 3.05 -4.22 4.47
CA TRP A 31 3.87 -3.55 5.48
C TRP A 31 4.82 -4.52 6.21
N SER A 32 4.34 -5.71 6.57
CA SER A 32 5.19 -6.74 7.16
C SER A 32 6.30 -7.21 6.22
N GLN A 33 6.04 -7.33 4.93
CA GLN A 33 7.07 -7.72 3.96
C GLN A 33 8.06 -6.58 3.71
N LEU A 34 7.58 -5.34 3.62
CA LEU A 34 8.42 -4.14 3.48
C LEU A 34 9.41 -4.05 4.65
N ARG A 35 8.92 -4.17 5.89
CA ARG A 35 9.78 -4.14 7.08
C ARG A 35 10.78 -5.28 7.15
N ARG A 36 10.45 -6.48 6.65
CA ARG A 36 11.37 -7.63 6.71
C ARG A 36 12.42 -7.65 5.59
N ARG A 37 12.16 -6.97 4.47
CA ARG A 37 12.97 -7.10 3.25
C ARG A 37 13.66 -5.82 2.80
N TRP A 38 13.05 -4.67 3.06
CA TRP A 38 13.55 -3.37 2.61
C TRP A 38 14.20 -2.60 3.76
N ALA A 39 13.56 -2.54 4.94
CA ALA A 39 14.06 -1.77 6.08
C ALA A 39 15.42 -2.22 6.66
N PRO A 40 15.75 -3.53 6.78
CA PRO A 40 16.95 -3.96 7.52
C PRO A 40 18.25 -3.38 6.95
N GLY A 41 18.36 -3.24 5.63
CA GLY A 41 19.57 -2.69 5.01
C GLY A 41 19.84 -1.24 5.41
N PHE A 42 18.82 -0.46 5.75
CA PHE A 42 18.97 0.90 6.26
C PHE A 42 19.26 0.88 7.76
N GLU A 43 18.53 0.05 8.51
CA GLU A 43 18.70 -0.11 9.96
C GLU A 43 20.13 -0.56 10.30
N ASP A 44 20.71 -1.50 9.55
CA ASP A 44 22.08 -1.98 9.73
C ASP A 44 23.12 -0.86 9.55
N ILE A 45 22.91 0.04 8.58
CA ILE A 45 23.81 1.19 8.34
C ILE A 45 23.68 2.22 9.47
N LEU A 46 22.46 2.48 9.92
CA LEU A 46 22.20 3.40 11.02
C LEU A 46 22.77 2.88 12.34
N ASP A 47 22.59 1.59 12.63
CA ASP A 47 23.12 0.93 13.81
C ASP A 47 24.65 0.93 13.82
N PHE A 48 25.26 0.71 12.65
CA PHE A 48 26.70 0.87 12.48
C PHE A 48 27.16 2.31 12.79
N GLY A 49 26.49 3.33 12.23
CA GLY A 49 26.82 4.74 12.46
C GLY A 49 26.74 5.14 13.93
N LEU A 50 25.73 4.63 14.64
CA LEU A 50 25.56 4.84 16.08
C LEU A 50 26.64 4.11 16.89
N THR A 51 26.84 2.81 16.64
CA THR A 51 27.76 1.96 17.41
C THR A 51 29.23 2.37 17.21
N SER A 52 29.58 2.90 16.03
CA SER A 52 30.93 3.38 15.72
C SER A 52 31.20 4.82 16.20
N GLY A 53 30.20 5.52 16.73
CA GLY A 53 30.32 6.92 17.19
C GLY A 53 30.46 7.93 16.05
N ILE A 54 30.00 7.59 14.84
CA ILE A 54 29.95 8.51 13.69
C ILE A 54 28.81 9.52 13.85
N TYR A 55 27.78 9.15 14.61
CA TYR A 55 26.60 9.97 14.87
C TYR A 55 26.23 9.92 16.36
N ASP A 56 26.09 11.08 16.98
CA ASP A 56 25.59 11.27 18.33
C ASP A 56 24.15 11.84 18.32
N PRO A 57 23.14 11.07 18.73
CA PRO A 57 21.76 11.54 18.81
C PRO A 57 21.50 12.54 19.94
N ASP A 58 22.36 12.61 20.95
CA ASP A 58 22.25 13.54 22.08
C ASP A 58 22.79 14.93 21.71
N GLU A 59 23.68 15.02 20.72
CA GLU A 59 24.13 16.29 20.13
C GLU A 59 23.06 16.88 19.21
N ALA A 60 22.57 18.07 19.57
CA ALA A 60 21.46 18.71 18.89
C ALA A 60 21.80 19.06 17.43
N LEU A 61 23.03 19.50 17.16
CA LEU A 61 23.45 19.86 15.80
C LEU A 61 23.47 18.63 14.90
N GLU A 62 24.12 17.54 15.34
CA GLU A 62 24.20 16.30 14.57
C GLU A 62 22.82 15.73 14.30
N ARG A 63 21.94 15.70 15.29
CA ARG A 63 20.56 15.23 15.13
C ARG A 63 19.77 16.05 14.12
N LEU A 64 19.87 17.38 14.15
CA LEU A 64 19.14 18.24 13.21
C LEU A 64 19.67 18.10 11.78
N VAL A 65 20.99 18.06 11.62
CA VAL A 65 21.63 17.85 10.31
C VAL A 65 21.26 16.48 9.75
N PHE A 66 21.31 15.43 10.59
CA PHE A 66 20.92 14.10 10.21
C PHE A 66 19.46 14.06 9.75
N GLN A 67 18.52 14.60 10.52
CA GLN A 67 17.10 14.63 10.13
C GLN A 67 16.86 15.41 8.83
N TYR A 68 17.55 16.54 8.65
CA TYR A 68 17.43 17.37 7.45
C TYR A 68 17.87 16.64 6.18
N ILE A 69 18.91 15.82 6.25
CA ILE A 69 19.46 15.08 5.09
C ILE A 69 18.75 13.74 4.92
N PHE A 70 18.60 13.00 6.02
CA PHE A 70 18.18 11.61 6.00
C PHE A 70 16.69 11.45 5.68
N ILE A 71 15.81 12.30 6.22
CA ILE A 71 14.36 12.16 5.99
C ILE A 71 14.00 12.35 4.51
N PRO A 72 14.46 13.41 3.81
CA PRO A 72 14.20 13.54 2.38
C PRO A 72 14.83 12.42 1.54
N TRP A 73 16.03 11.98 1.90
CA TRP A 73 16.69 10.87 1.22
C TRP A 73 15.91 9.56 1.37
N LEU A 74 15.46 9.23 2.58
CA LEU A 74 14.67 8.04 2.85
C LEU A 74 13.31 8.09 2.14
N GLN A 75 12.68 9.27 2.08
CA GLN A 75 11.46 9.48 1.30
C GLN A 75 11.70 9.21 -0.18
N HIS A 76 12.80 9.69 -0.76
CA HIS A 76 13.16 9.43 -2.15
C HIS A 76 13.36 7.93 -2.44
N GLU A 77 14.02 7.20 -1.55
CA GLU A 77 14.17 5.74 -1.67
C GLU A 77 12.83 5.00 -1.62
N LEU A 78 11.89 5.47 -0.78
CA LEU A 78 10.52 4.95 -0.73
C LEU A 78 9.73 5.26 -2.00
N ASP A 79 9.94 6.44 -2.60
CA ASP A 79 9.31 6.81 -3.87
C ASP A 79 9.80 5.91 -5.00
N ILE A 80 11.13 5.68 -5.09
CA ILE A 80 11.73 4.71 -6.03
C ILE A 80 11.16 3.32 -5.81
N PHE A 81 11.05 2.88 -4.55
CA PHE A 81 10.47 1.59 -4.22
C PHE A 81 9.02 1.48 -4.71
N THR A 82 8.22 2.53 -4.49
CA THR A 82 6.82 2.60 -4.91
C THR A 82 6.68 2.55 -6.42
N GLU A 83 7.51 3.30 -7.15
CA GLU A 83 7.56 3.27 -8.61
C GLU A 83 7.91 1.87 -9.13
N ARG A 84 8.96 1.24 -8.58
CA ARG A 84 9.37 -0.12 -8.95
C ARG A 84 8.25 -1.12 -8.69
N PHE A 85 7.61 -1.06 -7.52
CA PHE A 85 6.54 -1.98 -7.17
C PHE A 85 5.32 -1.83 -8.09
N SER A 86 4.96 -0.59 -8.41
CA SER A 86 3.78 -0.26 -9.23
C SER A 86 3.98 -0.56 -10.73
N ASN A 87 5.23 -0.57 -11.19
CA ASN A 87 5.61 -0.90 -12.57
C ASN A 87 6.15 -2.33 -12.74
N ALA A 88 6.39 -3.07 -11.64
CA ALA A 88 6.81 -4.46 -11.72
C ALA A 88 5.63 -5.35 -12.13
N LYS A 89 5.89 -6.28 -13.07
CA LYS A 89 4.91 -7.32 -13.40
C LYS A 89 4.86 -8.33 -12.24
N PRO A 90 3.70 -8.56 -11.61
CA PRO A 90 3.57 -9.58 -10.58
C PRO A 90 3.89 -10.97 -11.14
N ARG A 91 4.48 -11.83 -10.31
CA ARG A 91 4.76 -13.22 -10.69
C ARG A 91 3.44 -13.93 -11.05
N TYR A 92 3.46 -14.68 -12.15
CA TYR A 92 2.33 -15.50 -12.58
C TYR A 92 1.93 -16.51 -11.49
N ASN A 93 0.64 -16.64 -11.24
CA ASN A 93 0.06 -17.62 -10.32
C ASN A 93 -1.17 -18.24 -10.97
N MET A 94 -1.09 -19.55 -11.27
CA MET A 94 -2.15 -20.29 -11.97
C MET A 94 -3.46 -20.39 -11.18
N HIS A 95 -3.42 -20.22 -9.86
CA HIS A 95 -4.60 -20.29 -9.00
C HIS A 95 -5.29 -18.94 -8.79
N LYS A 96 -4.82 -17.87 -9.44
CA LYS A 96 -5.26 -16.49 -9.21
C LYS A 96 -5.84 -15.87 -10.48
N THR A 97 -7.15 -15.65 -10.51
CA THR A 97 -7.91 -15.08 -11.65
C THR A 97 -7.85 -13.54 -11.72
N LEU A 98 -6.81 -12.91 -11.18
CA LEU A 98 -6.69 -11.44 -11.17
C LEU A 98 -6.04 -10.94 -12.46
N PRO A 99 -6.31 -9.69 -12.87
CA PRO A 99 -5.74 -9.11 -14.08
C PRO A 99 -4.22 -9.29 -14.14
N HIS A 100 -3.72 -9.74 -15.28
CA HIS A 100 -2.33 -10.10 -15.48
C HIS A 100 -1.56 -8.97 -16.17
N GLY A 101 -0.82 -8.17 -15.41
CA GLY A 101 -0.15 -6.99 -15.94
C GLY A 101 0.56 -6.21 -14.85
N ARG A 102 1.26 -5.13 -15.22
CA ARG A 102 1.82 -4.19 -14.24
C ARG A 102 0.67 -3.47 -13.52
N PRO A 103 0.75 -3.24 -12.21
CA PRO A 103 -0.30 -2.54 -11.47
C PRO A 103 -0.71 -1.21 -12.10
N ASN A 104 0.25 -0.38 -12.51
CA ASN A 104 -0.04 0.90 -13.19
C ASN A 104 -0.77 0.70 -14.52
N ASP A 105 -0.30 -0.22 -15.37
CA ASP A 105 -0.93 -0.48 -16.67
C ASP A 105 -2.38 -0.97 -16.50
N ILE A 106 -2.64 -1.85 -15.52
CA ILE A 106 -3.99 -2.33 -15.21
C ILE A 106 -4.87 -1.19 -14.68
N PHE A 107 -4.30 -0.28 -13.88
CA PHE A 107 -5.04 0.83 -13.30
C PHE A 107 -5.45 1.88 -14.34
N TYR A 108 -4.54 2.24 -15.25
CA TYR A 108 -4.80 3.26 -16.28
C TYR A 108 -5.49 2.70 -17.53
N HIS A 109 -5.33 1.40 -17.83
CA HIS A 109 -5.88 0.76 -19.03
C HIS A 109 -6.58 -0.57 -18.71
N PRO A 110 -7.58 -0.60 -17.81
CA PRO A 110 -8.23 -1.84 -17.38
C PRO A 110 -8.85 -2.62 -18.54
N GLU A 111 -9.30 -1.93 -19.59
CA GLU A 111 -9.90 -2.50 -20.81
C GLU A 111 -8.96 -3.45 -21.57
N LYS A 112 -7.63 -3.32 -21.38
CA LYS A 112 -6.63 -4.13 -22.09
C LYS A 112 -6.30 -5.46 -21.38
N PHE A 113 -6.84 -5.70 -20.18
CA PHE A 113 -6.39 -6.80 -19.30
C PHE A 113 -7.47 -7.82 -18.92
N ASP A 114 -8.51 -8.00 -19.76
CA ASP A 114 -9.68 -8.85 -19.48
C ASP A 114 -10.23 -8.66 -18.06
N SER A 115 -10.12 -7.42 -17.56
CA SER A 115 -10.47 -7.10 -16.19
C SER A 115 -11.99 -7.12 -16.09
N ARG A 116 -12.52 -7.93 -15.17
CA ARG A 116 -13.95 -7.92 -14.86
C ARG A 116 -14.18 -6.89 -13.79
N ASP A 117 -15.07 -5.95 -14.08
CA ASP A 117 -15.59 -5.08 -13.06
C ASP A 117 -16.48 -5.91 -12.11
N PHE A 118 -16.01 -6.08 -10.88
CA PHE A 118 -16.79 -6.69 -9.81
C PHE A 118 -17.53 -5.63 -8.99
N SER A 119 -17.50 -4.36 -9.43
CA SER A 119 -18.40 -3.35 -8.90
C SER A 119 -19.83 -3.78 -9.22
N SER A 120 -20.65 -3.90 -8.19
CA SER A 120 -22.07 -4.13 -8.37
C SER A 120 -22.68 -2.83 -8.87
N SER A 121 -23.14 -2.79 -10.12
CA SER A 121 -24.00 -1.72 -10.60
C SER A 121 -25.25 -1.68 -9.72
N LEU A 122 -25.49 -0.53 -9.08
CA LEU A 122 -26.76 -0.29 -8.44
C LEU A 122 -27.80 -0.34 -9.53
N LEU A 123 -28.60 -1.41 -9.57
CA LEU A 123 -29.76 -1.49 -10.42
C LEU A 123 -30.66 -0.33 -10.04
N GLU A 124 -30.74 0.70 -10.90
CA GLU A 124 -31.83 1.66 -10.86
C GLU A 124 -33.12 0.85 -10.95
N VAL A 125 -33.82 0.77 -9.82
CA VAL A 125 -35.18 0.28 -9.78
C VAL A 125 -36.01 1.33 -10.50
N ARG A 126 -36.23 1.13 -11.81
CA ARG A 126 -37.31 1.81 -12.54
C ARG A 126 -38.63 1.33 -11.94
N GLU A 127 -39.19 2.13 -11.03
CA GLU A 127 -40.58 2.01 -10.63
C GLU A 127 -41.50 2.40 -11.80
N ARG A 128 -42.64 1.70 -11.86
CA ARG A 128 -43.65 1.75 -12.92
C ARG A 128 -44.45 3.05 -12.90
#